data_AF-A0A4Q6G6V8-F1
#
_entry.id   AF-A0A4Q6G6V8-F1
#
_cell.length_a   1.000
_cell.length_b   1.000
_cell.length_c   1.000
_cell.angle_alpha   90.00
_cell.angle_beta   90.00
_cell.angle_gamma   90.00
#
_symmetry.space_group_name_H-M   'P 1'
#
loop_
_entity.id
_entity.type
_entity.pdbx_description
1 polymer ?
#
loop_
_entity_poly.entity_id
_entity_poly.type
_entity_poly.pdbx_seq_one_letter_code
_entity_poly.pdbx_strand_id
1 'polypeptide(L)'
;LTETTCWAVSTPPEGPRHYDSVGVPLDTEIHIEPIEDSDALMLEAPSPTTRTGGEVWIRGPIVGGGYYNNAKLNRDSLTADGFFRTGDLGRFDEDGYLHITGRLKEIIIRNGANVFSRDLDHILASHPAIKESKTIGIPDSLVGERIYCVCVLKEGASAQALEIKTWLQQQISQHMWPDLIMFMGFLPHGAAGKITTNVIRKIITGQLVEEILQSLNSWKFKRAQPSDLEAIKKKIQGNLISGEPSHFLAYWGCGTRDHKIEQDDLTLKRLKEFADSVRKAPNVHPRVTLIFTDTHAANNRIPTDRMNRYFSFIEKAALELGFDTVRLSDLWHQTGLGWPQINEVMNSQAFSERWSEEPLRSRLIDQAAKHAEQGFQPEDAAKHYYAACLHEAKAVAQIYPKAMFTTYNHPDFDCISPNLEKFYLTSFKEGTSIKPWFYEA
;
A
#
# COMPACT_ATOMS: atom_id res chain seq x y z
N LEU A 1 26.75 -5.50 16.28
CA LEU A 1 26.14 -4.38 15.53
C LEU A 1 27.18 -3.84 14.54
N THR A 2 26.80 -3.01 13.56
CA THR A 2 27.79 -2.43 12.62
C THR A 2 28.77 -1.52 13.36
N GLU A 3 28.25 -0.80 14.35
CA GLU A 3 28.95 0.11 15.25
C GLU A 3 29.93 -0.61 16.17
N THR A 4 29.81 -1.93 16.33
CA THR A 4 30.74 -2.78 17.09
C THR A 4 31.55 -3.70 16.18
N THR A 5 31.78 -3.29 14.92
CA THR A 5 32.55 -4.06 13.92
C THR A 5 32.14 -5.55 13.82
N CYS A 6 30.83 -5.80 13.80
CA CYS A 6 30.16 -7.11 13.78
C CYS A 6 29.82 -7.69 15.16
N TRP A 7 30.51 -8.73 15.61
CA TRP A 7 30.12 -9.52 16.79
C TRP A 7 30.83 -9.02 18.05
N ALA A 8 30.03 -8.58 19.03
CA ALA A 8 30.50 -8.25 20.38
C ALA A 8 30.31 -9.41 21.36
N VAL A 9 29.48 -10.37 20.99
CA VAL A 9 29.13 -11.56 21.77
C VAL A 9 29.10 -12.77 20.86
N SER A 10 29.39 -13.94 21.40
CA SER A 10 29.23 -15.22 20.70
C SER A 10 28.99 -16.35 21.68
N THR A 11 28.26 -17.37 21.25
CA THR A 11 28.13 -18.61 22.01
C THR A 11 29.48 -19.34 22.00
N PRO A 12 30.05 -19.65 23.17
CA PRO A 12 31.27 -20.45 23.25
C PRO A 12 31.09 -21.83 22.59
N PRO A 13 32.12 -22.37 21.91
CA PRO A 13 32.06 -23.73 21.36
C PRO A 13 31.90 -24.80 22.45
N GLU A 14 32.45 -24.53 23.64
CA GLU A 14 32.44 -25.40 24.82
C GLU A 14 31.55 -24.78 25.90
N GLY A 15 30.64 -25.57 26.49
CA GLY A 15 29.76 -25.13 27.59
C GLY A 15 28.27 -25.42 27.34
N PRO A 16 27.40 -25.02 28.28
CA PRO A 16 25.94 -25.13 28.12
C PRO A 16 25.45 -24.38 26.89
N ARG A 17 24.49 -24.96 26.15
CA ARG A 17 23.91 -24.30 24.97
C ARG A 17 22.61 -23.58 25.34
N HIS A 18 22.69 -22.27 25.48
CA HIS A 18 21.54 -21.38 25.67
C HIS A 18 21.07 -20.91 24.29
N TYR A 19 20.12 -21.62 23.69
CA TYR A 19 19.67 -21.39 22.30
C TYR A 19 18.93 -20.06 22.09
N ASP A 20 18.46 -19.45 23.17
CA ASP A 20 17.76 -18.17 23.24
C ASP A 20 18.70 -17.00 23.61
N SER A 21 19.97 -17.28 23.91
CA SER A 21 21.01 -16.29 24.19
C SER A 21 21.75 -15.85 22.92
N VAL A 22 22.32 -14.63 22.97
CA VAL A 22 23.29 -14.14 21.97
C VAL A 22 24.75 -14.49 22.31
N GLY A 23 24.98 -15.19 23.42
CA GLY A 23 26.29 -15.66 23.86
C GLY A 23 26.91 -14.80 24.96
N VAL A 24 28.22 -14.95 25.13
CA VAL A 24 29.02 -14.21 26.13
C VAL A 24 29.87 -13.13 25.44
N PRO A 25 30.30 -12.08 26.16
CA PRO A 25 31.17 -11.04 25.60
C PRO A 25 32.46 -11.57 24.96
N LEU A 26 32.83 -11.03 23.81
CA LEU A 26 34.10 -11.30 23.11
C LEU A 26 35.07 -10.14 23.32
N ASP A 27 36.08 -10.30 24.19
CA ASP A 27 37.11 -9.29 24.50
C ASP A 27 36.54 -7.85 24.65
N THR A 28 35.35 -7.76 25.22
CA THR A 28 34.56 -6.54 25.35
C THR A 28 33.94 -6.46 26.72
N GLU A 29 33.74 -5.23 27.17
CA GLU A 29 33.00 -4.94 28.38
C GLU A 29 31.55 -4.66 28.00
N ILE A 30 30.63 -5.37 28.64
CA ILE A 30 29.19 -5.16 28.49
C ILE A 30 28.63 -4.72 29.84
N HIS A 31 27.99 -3.56 29.84
CA HIS A 31 27.26 -3.02 30.98
C HIS A 31 25.76 -3.07 30.67
N ILE A 32 24.95 -3.41 31.68
CA ILE A 32 23.48 -3.36 31.58
C ILE A 32 23.05 -2.14 32.37
N GLU A 33 22.70 -1.07 31.66
CA GLU A 33 22.20 0.15 32.28
C GLU A 33 20.73 -0.03 32.65
N PRO A 34 20.35 0.00 33.94
CA PRO A 34 18.97 -0.22 34.34
C PRO A 34 18.01 0.80 33.70
N ILE A 35 16.83 0.32 33.35
CA ILE A 35 15.71 1.19 32.94
C ILE A 35 14.58 1.09 33.98
N GLU A 36 13.75 2.12 34.04
CA GLU A 36 12.51 2.08 34.84
C GLU A 36 11.66 0.87 34.43
N ASP A 37 11.06 0.18 35.41
CA ASP A 37 10.30 -1.06 35.23
C ASP A 37 11.09 -2.25 34.62
N SER A 38 12.42 -2.26 34.73
CA SER A 38 13.29 -3.34 34.21
C SER A 38 13.01 -4.74 34.77
N ASP A 39 12.34 -4.84 35.93
CA ASP A 39 11.89 -6.11 36.51
C ASP A 39 10.85 -6.82 35.62
N ALA A 40 10.16 -6.09 34.73
CA ALA A 40 9.16 -6.63 33.82
C ALA A 40 9.75 -7.22 32.51
N LEU A 41 11.07 -7.16 32.28
CA LEU A 41 11.75 -7.83 31.15
C LEU A 41 11.81 -9.38 31.29
N MET A 42 11.04 -9.95 32.20
CA MET A 42 11.08 -11.35 32.62
C MET A 42 9.83 -12.09 32.17
N LEU A 43 9.77 -12.51 30.89
CA LEU A 43 8.70 -13.41 30.48
C LEU A 43 8.95 -14.88 30.88
N GLU A 44 10.21 -15.29 31.07
CA GLU A 44 10.53 -16.61 31.62
C GLU A 44 11.86 -16.57 32.41
N ALA A 45 11.80 -16.73 33.74
CA ALA A 45 12.82 -17.42 34.53
C ALA A 45 12.30 -17.72 35.96
N PRO A 46 12.38 -18.98 36.43
CA PRO A 46 12.11 -19.35 37.81
C PRO A 46 13.36 -19.15 38.66
N SER A 47 13.71 -17.91 39.05
CA SER A 47 14.58 -17.70 40.22
C SER A 47 14.59 -16.22 40.68
N PRO A 48 14.57 -15.93 41.99
CA PRO A 48 14.65 -14.56 42.55
C PRO A 48 16.00 -13.85 42.37
N THR A 49 16.96 -14.43 41.64
CA THR A 49 18.36 -13.97 41.53
C THR A 49 18.73 -13.32 40.20
N THR A 50 17.81 -13.20 39.25
CA THR A 50 18.11 -12.66 37.92
C THR A 50 18.42 -11.16 37.97
N ARG A 51 19.65 -10.81 37.57
CA ARG A 51 20.16 -9.45 37.42
C ARG A 51 19.16 -8.60 36.62
N THR A 52 18.83 -7.42 37.16
CA THR A 52 17.95 -6.41 36.56
C THR A 52 18.28 -6.20 35.09
N GLY A 53 17.29 -6.32 34.20
CA GLY A 53 17.47 -6.04 32.78
C GLY A 53 17.67 -4.54 32.50
N GLY A 54 18.10 -4.20 31.30
CA GLY A 54 18.43 -2.81 31.00
C GLY A 54 18.90 -2.59 29.57
N GLU A 55 19.31 -1.37 29.27
CA GLU A 55 19.97 -1.03 28.02
C GLU A 55 21.37 -1.65 27.97
N VAL A 56 21.66 -2.39 26.91
CA VAL A 56 22.97 -3.00 26.70
C VAL A 56 23.95 -1.94 26.22
N TRP A 57 25.00 -1.70 26.99
CA TRP A 57 26.09 -0.78 26.68
C TRP A 57 27.38 -1.57 26.44
N ILE A 58 28.13 -1.23 25.39
CA ILE A 58 29.31 -2.00 24.96
C ILE A 58 30.53 -1.09 24.90
N ARG A 59 31.64 -1.52 25.50
CA ARG A 59 32.95 -0.87 25.40
C ARG A 59 34.01 -1.87 24.97
N GLY A 60 34.92 -1.45 24.10
CA GLY A 60 36.03 -2.29 23.66
C GLY A 60 36.62 -1.83 22.32
N PRO A 61 37.72 -2.47 21.87
CA PRO A 61 38.42 -2.11 20.63
C PRO A 61 37.56 -2.29 19.37
N ILE A 62 36.48 -3.06 19.47
CA ILE A 62 35.55 -3.31 18.36
C ILE A 62 34.56 -2.15 18.12
N VAL A 63 34.43 -1.21 19.06
CA VAL A 63 33.53 -0.07 18.92
C VAL A 63 34.12 0.93 17.92
N GLY A 64 33.37 1.26 16.87
CA GLY A 64 33.81 2.16 15.81
C GLY A 64 33.97 3.60 16.30
N GLY A 65 34.68 4.43 15.52
CA GLY A 65 34.96 5.84 15.84
C GLY A 65 33.75 6.79 15.78
N GLY A 66 32.53 6.28 15.69
CA GLY A 66 31.28 7.03 15.59
C GLY A 66 30.73 7.19 14.17
N TYR A 67 29.61 7.91 14.08
CA TYR A 67 28.88 8.22 12.87
C TYR A 67 29.51 9.40 12.11
N TYR A 68 29.68 9.24 10.80
CA TYR A 68 30.25 10.26 9.93
C TYR A 68 29.41 11.54 9.91
N ASN A 69 30.06 12.68 10.15
CA ASN A 69 29.48 14.02 10.14
C ASN A 69 28.19 14.17 10.98
N ASN A 70 28.06 13.42 12.08
CA ASN A 70 26.89 13.48 12.95
C ASN A 70 27.28 13.65 14.43
N ALA A 71 27.77 14.85 14.76
CA ALA A 71 28.25 15.18 16.09
C ALA A 71 27.17 15.01 17.18
N LYS A 72 25.89 15.22 16.86
CA LYS A 72 24.80 15.00 17.81
C LYS A 72 24.67 13.51 18.14
N LEU A 73 24.52 12.67 17.12
CA LEU A 73 24.36 11.23 17.34
C LEU A 73 25.58 10.60 18.03
N ASN A 74 26.78 11.08 17.72
CA ASN A 74 27.99 10.65 18.42
C ASN A 74 27.96 10.97 19.91
N ARG A 75 27.51 12.16 20.29
CA ARG A 75 27.34 12.53 21.71
C ARG A 75 26.23 11.72 22.39
N ASP A 76 25.15 11.44 21.68
CA ASP A 76 24.01 10.73 22.25
C ASP A 76 24.26 9.22 22.38
N SER A 77 25.15 8.66 21.54
CA SER A 77 25.43 7.21 21.47
C SER A 77 26.66 6.76 22.26
N LEU A 78 27.50 7.68 22.71
CA LEU A 78 28.69 7.37 23.52
C LEU A 78 28.58 8.04 24.87
N THR A 79 28.80 7.27 25.93
CA THR A 79 28.85 7.78 27.30
C THR A 79 30.19 8.45 27.57
N ALA A 80 30.26 9.26 28.63
CA ALA A 80 31.49 9.96 29.01
C ALA A 80 32.65 9.01 29.37
N ASP A 81 32.32 7.81 29.85
CA ASP A 81 33.24 6.73 30.21
C ASP A 81 33.48 5.71 29.07
N GLY A 82 33.05 6.04 27.85
CA GLY A 82 33.45 5.36 26.63
C GLY A 82 32.61 4.13 26.25
N PHE A 83 31.44 3.94 26.85
CA PHE A 83 30.49 2.92 26.40
C PHE A 83 29.67 3.41 25.22
N PHE A 84 29.47 2.52 24.25
CA PHE A 84 28.50 2.68 23.18
C PHE A 84 27.13 2.16 23.61
N ARG A 85 26.14 3.05 23.55
CA ARG A 85 24.74 2.76 23.85
C ARG A 85 24.09 2.09 22.65
N THR A 86 23.78 0.80 22.78
CA THR A 86 23.26 0.02 21.64
C THR A 86 21.80 0.33 21.32
N GLY A 87 21.04 0.82 22.30
CA GLY A 87 19.59 0.92 22.24
C GLY A 87 18.87 -0.44 22.27
N ASP A 88 19.59 -1.55 22.42
CA ASP A 88 19.02 -2.88 22.62
C ASP A 88 18.84 -3.13 24.13
N LEU A 89 17.76 -3.84 24.49
CA LEU A 89 17.48 -4.23 25.86
C LEU A 89 17.95 -5.65 26.08
N GLY A 90 18.51 -5.93 27.25
CA GLY A 90 18.95 -7.27 27.59
C GLY A 90 19.24 -7.48 29.06
N ARG A 91 19.56 -8.73 29.39
CA ARG A 91 20.00 -9.16 30.73
C ARG A 91 21.01 -10.27 30.61
N PHE A 92 21.83 -10.43 31.64
CA PHE A 92 22.65 -11.62 31.81
C PHE A 92 21.89 -12.68 32.61
N ASP A 93 22.05 -13.94 32.24
CA ASP A 93 21.65 -15.06 33.10
C ASP A 93 22.73 -15.39 34.14
N GLU A 94 22.50 -16.45 34.91
CA GLU A 94 23.41 -16.89 35.98
C GLU A 94 24.74 -17.43 35.44
N ASP A 95 24.75 -17.93 34.21
CA ASP A 95 25.90 -18.50 33.51
C ASP A 95 26.69 -17.43 32.72
N GLY A 96 26.26 -16.16 32.77
CA GLY A 96 26.94 -15.03 32.12
C GLY A 96 26.60 -14.86 30.63
N TYR A 97 25.56 -15.54 30.15
CA TYR A 97 25.05 -15.41 28.80
C TYR A 97 24.13 -14.19 28.69
N LEU A 98 24.33 -13.40 27.63
CA LEU A 98 23.51 -12.22 27.34
C LEU A 98 22.24 -12.65 26.59
N HIS A 99 21.08 -12.24 27.08
CA HIS A 99 19.80 -12.39 26.40
C HIS A 99 19.31 -11.03 25.94
N ILE A 100 19.05 -10.87 24.65
CA ILE A 100 18.45 -9.64 24.11
C ILE A 100 16.94 -9.76 24.22
N THR A 101 16.33 -8.88 25.01
CA THR A 101 14.91 -8.90 25.38
C THR A 101 14.09 -7.83 24.67
N GLY A 102 14.69 -6.92 23.92
CA GLY A 102 13.93 -5.91 23.19
C GLY A 102 14.78 -4.78 22.64
N ARG A 103 14.13 -3.66 22.31
CA ARG A 103 14.80 -2.40 21.92
C ARG A 103 14.17 -1.23 22.65
N LEU A 104 14.99 -0.30 23.10
CA LEU A 104 14.55 0.88 23.84
C LEU A 104 13.51 1.69 23.05
N LYS A 105 13.73 1.87 21.76
CA LYS A 105 12.82 2.59 20.84
C LYS A 105 11.50 1.85 20.54
N GLU A 106 11.38 0.58 20.94
CA GLU A 106 10.19 -0.24 20.75
C GLU A 106 9.41 -0.46 22.05
N ILE A 107 9.85 0.13 23.17
CA ILE A 107 9.06 0.24 24.39
C ILE A 107 7.86 1.14 24.09
N ILE A 108 6.68 0.68 24.47
CA ILE A 108 5.44 1.44 24.40
C ILE A 108 5.19 2.03 25.77
N ILE A 109 4.99 3.35 25.85
CA ILE A 109 4.73 4.04 27.11
C ILE A 109 3.23 4.31 27.23
N ARG A 110 2.56 3.52 28.07
CA ARG A 110 1.10 3.60 28.27
C ARG A 110 0.77 3.95 29.71
N ASN A 111 0.08 5.06 29.92
CA ASN A 111 -0.25 5.58 31.26
C ASN A 111 0.98 5.71 32.19
N GLY A 112 2.15 6.02 31.61
CA GLY A 112 3.41 6.12 32.34
C GLY A 112 4.07 4.79 32.69
N ALA A 113 3.51 3.64 32.27
CA ALA A 113 4.12 2.32 32.43
C ALA A 113 4.75 1.84 31.11
N ASN A 114 5.88 1.15 31.23
CA ASN A 114 6.57 0.55 30.10
C ASN A 114 5.91 -0.78 29.69
N VAL A 115 5.65 -0.92 28.39
CA VAL A 115 5.18 -2.17 27.78
C VAL A 115 6.20 -2.61 26.73
N PHE A 116 6.80 -3.78 26.97
CA PHE A 116 7.79 -4.36 26.07
C PHE A 116 7.09 -5.08 24.92
N SER A 117 7.08 -4.46 23.74
CA SER A 117 6.39 -5.01 22.55
C SER A 117 6.84 -6.43 22.19
N ARG A 118 8.11 -6.77 22.43
CA ARG A 118 8.65 -8.12 22.14
C ARG A 118 7.95 -9.22 22.94
N ASP A 119 7.51 -8.92 24.16
CA ASP A 119 6.86 -9.88 25.03
C ASP A 119 5.51 -10.32 24.45
N LEU A 120 4.73 -9.34 23.99
CA LEU A 120 3.49 -9.60 23.27
C LEU A 120 3.76 -10.30 21.93
N ASP A 121 4.80 -9.87 21.19
CA ASP A 121 5.18 -10.50 19.92
C ASP A 121 5.51 -11.98 20.08
N HIS A 122 6.26 -12.32 21.14
CA HIS A 122 6.68 -13.69 21.44
C HIS A 122 5.47 -14.56 21.78
N ILE A 123 4.59 -14.07 22.64
CA ILE A 123 3.36 -14.79 22.99
C ILE A 123 2.49 -14.98 21.75
N LEU A 124 2.22 -13.92 20.99
CA LEU A 124 1.40 -14.00 19.77
C LEU A 124 1.97 -14.97 18.74
N ALA A 125 3.30 -15.07 18.61
CA ALA A 125 3.94 -16.02 17.72
C ALA A 125 3.65 -17.49 18.08
N SER A 126 3.30 -17.79 19.34
CA SER A 126 2.88 -19.13 19.76
C SER A 126 1.43 -19.48 19.40
N HIS A 127 0.62 -18.50 19.00
CA HIS A 127 -0.78 -18.74 18.67
C HIS A 127 -0.91 -19.59 17.39
N PRO A 128 -1.75 -20.65 17.37
CA PRO A 128 -1.80 -21.60 16.25
C PRO A 128 -2.19 -20.97 14.91
N ALA A 129 -3.01 -19.91 14.93
CA ALA A 129 -3.47 -19.22 13.71
C ALA A 129 -2.52 -18.11 13.22
N ILE A 130 -1.57 -17.63 14.04
CA ILE A 130 -0.72 -16.48 13.71
C ILE A 130 0.52 -16.96 12.99
N LYS A 131 0.79 -16.40 11.80
CA LYS A 131 2.02 -16.61 11.02
C LYS A 131 3.12 -15.68 11.49
N GLU A 132 2.79 -14.39 11.59
CA GLU A 132 3.69 -13.32 12.00
C GLU A 132 2.89 -12.30 12.82
N SER A 133 3.55 -11.66 13.79
CA SER A 133 2.95 -10.60 14.60
C SER A 133 3.96 -9.51 14.90
N LYS A 134 3.48 -8.28 15.00
CA LYS A 134 4.25 -7.16 15.54
C LYS A 134 3.38 -6.22 16.37
N THR A 135 3.87 -5.89 17.54
CA THR A 135 3.23 -5.02 18.52
C THR A 135 3.86 -3.65 18.43
N ILE A 136 3.03 -2.63 18.33
CA ILE A 136 3.47 -1.24 18.15
C ILE A 136 2.67 -0.29 19.04
N GLY A 137 3.34 0.78 19.48
CA GLY A 137 2.72 1.94 20.09
C GLY A 137 2.15 2.88 19.03
N ILE A 138 0.88 3.25 19.19
CA ILE A 138 0.20 4.30 18.42
C ILE A 138 0.01 5.51 19.35
N PRO A 139 0.52 6.70 19.01
CA PRO A 139 0.34 7.89 19.85
C PRO A 139 -1.13 8.18 20.15
N ASP A 140 -1.43 8.48 21.41
CA ASP A 140 -2.77 8.81 21.90
C ASP A 140 -2.68 9.91 22.96
N SER A 141 -3.56 10.90 22.88
CA SER A 141 -3.51 12.09 23.75
C SER A 141 -3.90 11.81 25.21
N LEU A 142 -4.57 10.69 25.50
CA LEU A 142 -5.06 10.36 26.83
C LEU A 142 -4.12 9.41 27.56
N VAL A 143 -3.62 8.39 26.86
CA VAL A 143 -2.84 7.30 27.48
C VAL A 143 -1.35 7.32 27.10
N GLY A 144 -0.91 8.33 26.34
CA GLY A 144 0.44 8.39 25.77
C GLY A 144 0.52 7.55 24.49
N GLU A 145 0.42 6.24 24.63
CA GLU A 145 0.37 5.30 23.51
C GLU A 145 -0.67 4.18 23.71
N ARG A 146 -1.36 3.83 22.63
CA ARG A 146 -2.19 2.62 22.56
C ARG A 146 -1.37 1.44 22.04
N ILE A 147 -1.65 0.27 22.58
CA ILE A 147 -0.98 -0.99 22.24
C ILE A 147 -1.75 -1.65 21.11
N TYR A 148 -1.15 -1.69 19.91
CA TYR A 148 -1.75 -2.34 18.74
C TYR A 148 -0.92 -3.58 18.41
N CYS A 149 -1.57 -4.74 18.35
CA CYS A 149 -0.94 -5.98 17.87
C CYS A 149 -1.40 -6.25 16.45
N VAL A 150 -0.47 -6.18 15.51
CA VAL A 150 -0.71 -6.37 14.08
C VAL A 150 -0.28 -7.77 13.70
N CYS A 151 -1.21 -8.57 13.21
CA CYS A 151 -1.03 -10.00 12.99
C CYS A 151 -1.27 -10.34 11.50
N VAL A 152 -0.50 -11.30 11.00
CA VAL A 152 -0.75 -11.98 9.73
C VAL A 152 -1.15 -13.42 10.06
N LEU A 153 -2.27 -13.87 9.51
CA LEU A 153 -2.75 -15.23 9.71
C LEU A 153 -1.96 -16.23 8.86
N LYS A 154 -1.87 -17.47 9.31
CA LYS A 154 -1.42 -18.59 8.47
C LYS A 154 -2.38 -18.81 7.31
N GLU A 155 -1.87 -19.31 6.21
CA GLU A 155 -2.68 -19.66 5.05
C GLU A 155 -3.76 -20.68 5.44
N GLY A 156 -5.01 -20.42 5.04
CA GLY A 156 -6.18 -21.24 5.38
C GLY A 156 -6.68 -21.10 6.83
N ALA A 157 -5.99 -20.37 7.71
CA ALA A 157 -6.46 -20.11 9.06
C ALA A 157 -7.52 -18.99 9.08
N SER A 158 -8.42 -19.06 10.05
CA SER A 158 -9.39 -18.00 10.35
C SER A 158 -9.38 -17.78 11.86
N ALA A 159 -9.40 -16.52 12.28
CA ALA A 159 -9.49 -16.13 13.68
C ALA A 159 -10.14 -14.74 13.77
N GLN A 160 -10.92 -14.51 14.82
CA GLN A 160 -11.46 -13.19 15.11
C GLN A 160 -10.50 -12.40 16.00
N ALA A 161 -10.44 -11.08 15.79
CA ALA A 161 -9.59 -10.19 16.58
C ALA A 161 -9.91 -10.28 18.10
N LEU A 162 -11.18 -10.46 18.44
CA LEU A 162 -11.63 -10.61 19.83
C LEU A 162 -11.12 -11.93 20.46
N GLU A 163 -11.13 -13.03 19.71
CA GLU A 163 -10.66 -14.33 20.19
C GLU A 163 -9.16 -14.28 20.54
N ILE A 164 -8.35 -13.73 19.64
CA ILE A 164 -6.91 -13.55 19.86
C ILE A 164 -6.67 -12.59 21.04
N LYS A 165 -7.45 -11.50 21.13
CA LYS A 165 -7.34 -10.56 22.25
C LYS A 165 -7.61 -11.25 23.58
N THR A 166 -8.70 -11.98 23.71
CA THR A 166 -9.06 -12.69 24.94
C THR A 166 -8.05 -13.78 25.29
N TRP A 167 -7.55 -14.52 24.30
CA TRP A 167 -6.50 -15.53 24.50
C TRP A 167 -5.19 -14.90 25.00
N LEU A 168 -4.77 -13.77 24.42
CA LEU A 168 -3.56 -13.07 24.84
C LEU A 168 -3.70 -12.51 26.27
N GLN A 169 -4.86 -11.94 26.61
CA GLN A 169 -5.14 -11.38 27.95
C GLN A 169 -5.06 -12.40 29.09
N GLN A 170 -5.17 -13.69 28.82
CA GLN A 170 -5.01 -14.76 29.82
C GLN A 170 -3.55 -15.02 30.20
N GLN A 171 -2.60 -14.49 29.42
CA GLN A 171 -1.16 -14.76 29.55
C GLN A 171 -0.36 -13.54 29.98
N ILE A 172 -0.97 -12.35 29.95
CA ILE A 172 -0.31 -11.08 30.24
C ILE A 172 -1.08 -10.28 31.29
N SER A 173 -0.38 -9.43 32.03
CA SER A 173 -0.98 -8.50 32.98
C SER A 173 -1.85 -7.43 32.31
N GLN A 174 -2.83 -6.93 33.07
CA GLN A 174 -3.86 -6.00 32.57
C GLN A 174 -3.32 -4.75 31.88
N HIS A 175 -2.23 -4.16 32.38
CA HIS A 175 -1.67 -2.93 31.80
C HIS A 175 -1.12 -3.14 30.37
N MET A 176 -0.73 -4.38 30.03
CA MET A 176 -0.24 -4.78 28.71
C MET A 176 -1.38 -5.17 27.75
N TRP A 177 -2.64 -5.17 28.19
CA TRP A 177 -3.75 -5.59 27.34
C TRP A 177 -3.83 -4.74 26.06
N PRO A 178 -3.85 -5.37 24.87
CA PRO A 178 -3.86 -4.61 23.63
C PRO A 178 -5.17 -3.82 23.49
N ASP A 179 -5.06 -2.59 23.02
CA ASP A 179 -6.22 -1.78 22.63
C ASP A 179 -6.87 -2.41 21.40
N LEU A 180 -6.06 -2.82 20.42
CA LEU A 180 -6.51 -3.40 19.15
C LEU A 180 -5.68 -4.62 18.73
N ILE A 181 -6.36 -5.70 18.33
CA ILE A 181 -5.79 -6.74 17.48
C ILE A 181 -6.24 -6.43 16.04
N MET A 182 -5.27 -6.29 15.14
CA MET A 182 -5.50 -5.99 13.72
C MET A 182 -4.93 -7.10 12.86
N PHE A 183 -5.65 -7.46 11.79
CA PHE A 183 -5.11 -8.33 10.75
C PHE A 183 -4.62 -7.52 9.56
N MET A 184 -3.42 -7.86 9.08
CA MET A 184 -2.89 -7.41 7.80
C MET A 184 -2.61 -8.60 6.89
N GLY A 185 -2.64 -8.38 5.57
CA GLY A 185 -2.24 -9.41 4.60
C GLY A 185 -0.74 -9.70 4.62
N PHE A 186 0.06 -8.76 5.10
CA PHE A 186 1.52 -8.90 5.26
C PHE A 186 2.05 -7.91 6.29
N LEU A 187 3.25 -8.18 6.84
CA LEU A 187 4.02 -7.18 7.57
C LEU A 187 5.10 -6.59 6.65
N PRO A 188 5.21 -5.26 6.53
CA PRO A 188 6.29 -4.60 5.79
C PRO A 188 7.66 -4.99 6.33
N HIS A 189 8.56 -5.44 5.44
CA HIS A 189 9.95 -5.75 5.76
C HIS A 189 10.89 -4.73 5.13
N GLY A 190 12.00 -4.41 5.81
CA GLY A 190 13.10 -3.61 5.27
C GLY A 190 14.07 -4.45 4.44
N ALA A 191 15.06 -3.80 3.82
CA ALA A 191 16.05 -4.47 2.97
C ALA A 191 16.84 -5.60 3.68
N ALA A 192 16.98 -5.51 5.00
CA ALA A 192 17.62 -6.53 5.83
C ALA A 192 16.66 -7.68 6.25
N GLY A 193 15.44 -7.74 5.71
CA GLY A 193 14.44 -8.77 6.03
C GLY A 193 13.81 -8.61 7.43
N LYS A 194 13.91 -7.44 8.07
CA LYS A 194 13.29 -7.16 9.37
C LYS A 194 12.00 -6.39 9.22
N ILE A 195 11.00 -6.69 10.05
CA ILE A 195 9.73 -5.95 10.10
C ILE A 195 9.98 -4.46 10.39
N THR A 196 9.34 -3.57 9.65
CA THR A 196 9.48 -2.11 9.80
C THR A 196 8.28 -1.50 10.52
N THR A 197 8.36 -1.41 11.86
CA THR A 197 7.30 -0.83 12.72
C THR A 197 6.87 0.58 12.29
N ASN A 198 7.80 1.40 11.81
CA ASN A 198 7.49 2.73 11.30
C ASN A 198 6.56 2.70 10.07
N VAL A 199 6.76 1.76 9.14
CA VAL A 199 5.90 1.64 7.95
C VAL A 199 4.51 1.15 8.36
N ILE A 200 4.43 0.17 9.28
CA ILE A 200 3.16 -0.30 9.85
C ILE A 200 2.39 0.87 10.47
N ARG A 201 3.06 1.68 11.31
CA ARG A 201 2.45 2.86 11.94
C ARG A 201 1.91 3.82 10.89
N LYS A 202 2.68 4.14 9.85
CA LYS A 202 2.24 5.03 8.77
C LYS A 202 1.05 4.49 7.98
N ILE A 203 0.96 3.17 7.78
CA ILE A 203 -0.20 2.54 7.14
C ILE A 203 -1.44 2.73 8.02
N ILE A 204 -1.33 2.41 9.31
CA ILE A 204 -2.46 2.46 10.26
C ILE A 204 -2.95 3.89 10.50
N THR A 205 -2.04 4.85 10.62
CA THR A 205 -2.41 6.27 10.83
C THR A 205 -2.82 6.99 9.55
N GLY A 206 -2.74 6.33 8.39
CA GLY A 206 -3.02 6.93 7.09
C GLY A 206 -1.90 7.85 6.56
N GLN A 207 -0.83 8.06 7.34
CA GLN A 207 0.31 8.89 6.90
C GLN A 207 0.94 8.38 5.60
N LEU A 208 1.05 7.07 5.40
CA LEU A 208 1.60 6.52 4.15
C LEU A 208 0.71 6.87 2.95
N VAL A 209 -0.60 6.88 3.15
CA VAL A 209 -1.57 7.26 2.12
C VAL A 209 -1.40 8.73 1.75
N GLU A 210 -1.22 9.61 2.74
CA GLU A 210 -0.93 11.02 2.49
C GLU A 210 0.39 11.21 1.73
N GLU A 211 1.44 10.46 2.08
CA GLU A 211 2.72 10.47 1.34
C GLU A 211 2.54 10.01 -0.12
N ILE A 212 1.74 8.98 -0.37
CA ILE A 212 1.38 8.53 -1.73
C ILE A 212 0.64 9.63 -2.49
N LEU A 213 -0.39 10.23 -1.89
CA LEU A 213 -1.17 11.29 -2.54
C LEU A 213 -0.34 12.54 -2.81
N GLN A 214 0.56 12.90 -1.90
CA GLN A 214 1.53 13.98 -2.11
C GLN A 214 2.48 13.67 -3.27
N SER A 215 2.93 12.41 -3.40
CA SER A 215 3.77 12.00 -4.54
C SER A 215 3.05 12.15 -5.90
N LEU A 216 1.72 12.02 -5.87
CA LEU A 216 0.85 12.24 -7.02
C LEU A 216 0.55 13.73 -7.24
N ASN A 217 0.65 14.58 -6.22
CA ASN A 217 0.40 16.02 -6.34
C ASN A 217 1.59 16.78 -6.97
N SER A 218 1.84 16.53 -8.25
CA SER A 218 2.86 17.24 -9.05
C SER A 218 2.20 17.94 -10.23
N TRP A 219 2.85 18.95 -10.84
CA TRP A 219 2.32 19.66 -12.03
C TRP A 219 1.84 18.71 -13.14
N LYS A 220 2.46 17.52 -13.26
CA LYS A 220 2.12 16.45 -14.21
C LYS A 220 0.74 15.80 -13.99
N PHE A 221 0.18 16.00 -12.80
CA PHE A 221 -1.04 15.38 -12.28
C PHE A 221 -1.88 16.39 -11.45
N LYS A 222 -1.56 17.70 -11.50
CA LYS A 222 -2.00 18.73 -10.52
C LYS A 222 -3.43 19.25 -10.72
N ARG A 223 -4.00 19.20 -11.93
CA ARG A 223 -5.37 19.69 -12.21
C ARG A 223 -6.46 18.68 -11.80
N ALA A 224 -6.11 17.70 -10.97
CA ALA A 224 -6.89 16.52 -10.69
C ALA A 224 -7.04 16.35 -9.18
N GLN A 225 -7.96 17.09 -8.57
CA GLN A 225 -8.43 16.61 -7.29
C GLN A 225 -9.19 15.31 -7.54
N PRO A 226 -8.94 14.25 -6.76
CA PRO A 226 -9.71 13.03 -6.88
C PRO A 226 -11.19 13.31 -6.70
N SER A 227 -12.04 12.55 -7.41
CA SER A 227 -13.50 12.76 -7.36
C SER A 227 -14.06 12.67 -5.93
N ASP A 228 -13.48 11.79 -5.11
CA ASP A 228 -13.73 11.67 -3.68
C ASP A 228 -12.41 11.32 -2.98
N LEU A 229 -11.78 12.33 -2.37
CA LEU A 229 -10.47 12.18 -1.73
C LEU A 229 -10.50 11.21 -0.56
N GLU A 230 -11.55 11.26 0.26
CA GLU A 230 -11.63 10.45 1.49
C GLU A 230 -11.96 8.98 1.16
N ALA A 231 -12.83 8.73 0.17
CA ALA A 231 -13.05 7.39 -0.34
C ALA A 231 -11.77 6.78 -0.94
N ILE A 232 -10.99 7.57 -1.68
CA ILE A 232 -9.69 7.12 -2.22
C ILE A 232 -8.69 6.81 -1.11
N LYS A 233 -8.57 7.68 -0.11
CA LYS A 233 -7.69 7.42 1.04
C LYS A 233 -8.04 6.10 1.70
N LYS A 234 -9.34 5.89 1.96
CA LYS A 234 -9.85 4.66 2.56
C LYS A 234 -9.58 3.42 1.71
N LYS A 235 -9.74 3.50 0.39
CA LYS A 235 -9.43 2.39 -0.54
C LYS A 235 -7.95 2.06 -0.54
N ILE A 236 -7.08 3.05 -0.69
CA ILE A 236 -5.62 2.84 -0.68
C ILE A 236 -5.20 2.25 0.67
N GLN A 237 -5.67 2.82 1.79
CA GLN A 237 -5.36 2.29 3.13
C GLN A 237 -5.84 0.85 3.30
N GLY A 238 -7.06 0.55 2.85
CA GLY A 238 -7.64 -0.78 2.90
C GLY A 238 -6.80 -1.80 2.12
N ASN A 239 -6.36 -1.43 0.91
CA ASN A 239 -5.49 -2.26 0.07
C ASN A 239 -4.11 -2.49 0.73
N LEU A 240 -3.52 -1.45 1.34
CA LEU A 240 -2.27 -1.56 2.09
C LEU A 240 -2.39 -2.50 3.29
N ILE A 241 -3.52 -2.44 4.02
CA ILE A 241 -3.80 -3.33 5.15
C ILE A 241 -4.02 -4.76 4.65
N SER A 242 -4.79 -4.96 3.58
CA SER A 242 -5.08 -6.29 3.03
C SER A 242 -3.90 -6.92 2.28
N GLY A 243 -2.86 -6.16 1.96
CA GLY A 243 -1.77 -6.60 1.10
C GLY A 243 -2.14 -6.68 -0.38
N GLU A 244 -3.30 -6.15 -0.76
CA GLU A 244 -3.72 -6.09 -2.15
C GLU A 244 -3.08 -4.89 -2.86
N PRO A 245 -2.81 -5.01 -4.17
CA PRO A 245 -2.27 -3.89 -4.94
C PRO A 245 -3.28 -2.74 -5.02
N SER A 246 -2.79 -1.51 -5.01
CA SER A 246 -3.59 -0.35 -5.41
C SER A 246 -3.84 -0.41 -6.92
N HIS A 247 -5.04 -0.84 -7.29
CA HIS A 247 -5.41 -1.11 -8.68
C HIS A 247 -6.00 0.13 -9.36
N PHE A 248 -5.39 0.53 -10.48
CA PHE A 248 -5.81 1.64 -11.32
C PHE A 248 -6.25 1.14 -12.69
N LEU A 249 -7.46 1.48 -13.09
CA LEU A 249 -8.03 1.14 -14.39
C LEU A 249 -7.99 2.34 -15.31
N ALA A 250 -7.58 2.15 -16.56
CA ALA A 250 -7.66 3.20 -17.56
C ALA A 250 -8.32 2.65 -18.83
N TYR A 251 -9.36 3.33 -19.31
CA TYR A 251 -9.91 3.01 -20.63
C TYR A 251 -8.91 3.38 -21.72
N TRP A 252 -8.84 2.58 -22.79
CA TRP A 252 -8.04 2.85 -23.96
C TRP A 252 -8.85 2.58 -25.23
N GLY A 253 -9.24 3.65 -25.91
CA GLY A 253 -10.09 3.57 -27.11
C GLY A 253 -9.30 3.51 -28.41
N CYS A 254 -9.98 3.02 -29.44
CA CYS A 254 -9.54 3.03 -30.83
C CYS A 254 -10.49 3.95 -31.62
N GLY A 255 -9.94 4.90 -32.36
CA GLY A 255 -10.60 5.65 -33.42
C GLY A 255 -10.16 5.12 -34.79
N THR A 256 -9.97 6.01 -35.78
CA THR A 256 -9.83 5.62 -37.19
C THR A 256 -8.45 5.06 -37.60
N ARG A 257 -7.45 5.18 -36.73
CA ARG A 257 -6.06 4.77 -36.98
C ARG A 257 -5.89 3.25 -36.97
N ASP A 258 -4.95 2.75 -37.76
CA ASP A 258 -4.63 1.32 -37.87
C ASP A 258 -3.23 0.93 -37.34
N HIS A 259 -2.48 1.91 -36.83
CA HIS A 259 -1.13 1.75 -36.27
C HIS A 259 -0.91 2.66 -35.06
N LYS A 260 0.11 2.32 -34.25
CA LYS A 260 0.54 3.11 -33.08
C LYS A 260 1.38 4.31 -33.51
N ILE A 261 1.20 5.46 -32.86
CA ILE A 261 2.00 6.69 -33.08
C ILE A 261 2.75 7.10 -31.82
N GLU A 262 3.63 8.11 -31.92
CA GLU A 262 4.43 8.63 -30.81
C GLU A 262 3.58 9.09 -29.61
N GLN A 263 2.42 9.70 -29.86
CA GLN A 263 1.50 10.15 -28.80
C GLN A 263 0.98 8.98 -27.96
N ASP A 264 0.80 7.79 -28.55
CA ASP A 264 0.40 6.60 -27.80
C ASP A 264 1.52 6.19 -26.81
N ASP A 265 2.79 6.25 -27.24
CA ASP A 265 3.95 5.99 -26.37
C ASP A 265 4.07 7.02 -25.24
N LEU A 266 3.89 8.30 -25.56
CA LEU A 266 3.92 9.37 -24.57
C LEU A 266 2.82 9.18 -23.51
N THR A 267 1.64 8.70 -23.92
CA THR A 267 0.52 8.40 -23.01
C THR A 267 0.86 7.23 -22.09
N LEU A 268 1.34 6.11 -22.66
CA LEU A 268 1.77 4.93 -21.88
C LEU A 268 2.91 5.28 -20.91
N LYS A 269 3.89 6.06 -21.36
CA LYS A 269 4.96 6.59 -20.51
C LYS A 269 4.42 7.44 -19.37
N ARG A 270 3.41 8.28 -19.62
CA ARG A 270 2.79 9.09 -18.55
C ARG A 270 2.05 8.23 -17.52
N LEU A 271 1.36 7.17 -17.93
CA LEU A 271 0.79 6.18 -17.01
C LEU A 271 1.87 5.46 -16.20
N LYS A 272 3.03 5.17 -16.82
CA LYS A 272 4.15 4.55 -16.14
C LYS A 272 4.75 5.48 -15.08
N GLU A 273 4.93 6.76 -15.41
CA GLU A 273 5.35 7.79 -14.45
C GLU A 273 4.37 7.93 -13.28
N PHE A 274 3.06 7.84 -13.54
CA PHE A 274 2.04 7.83 -12.48
C PHE A 274 2.19 6.62 -11.56
N ALA A 275 2.28 5.41 -12.12
CA ALA A 275 2.48 4.19 -11.34
C ALA A 275 3.81 4.22 -10.55
N ASP A 276 4.88 4.72 -11.14
CA ASP A 276 6.19 4.84 -10.49
C ASP A 276 6.18 5.83 -9.31
N SER A 277 5.40 6.91 -9.39
CA SER A 277 5.22 7.82 -8.25
C SER A 277 4.62 7.10 -7.05
N VAL A 278 3.63 6.23 -7.26
CA VAL A 278 3.03 5.42 -6.19
C VAL A 278 4.04 4.39 -5.62
N ARG A 279 4.88 3.78 -6.48
CA ARG A 279 5.92 2.80 -6.06
C ARG A 279 7.01 3.36 -5.15
N LYS A 280 7.18 4.69 -5.08
CA LYS A 280 8.17 5.29 -4.17
C LYS A 280 7.85 5.02 -2.70
N ALA A 281 6.59 4.72 -2.39
CA ALA A 281 6.20 4.25 -1.07
C ALA A 281 6.69 2.80 -0.85
N PRO A 282 7.38 2.51 0.27
CA PRO A 282 7.90 1.18 0.54
C PRO A 282 6.76 0.16 0.65
N ASN A 283 6.95 -1.00 0.03
CA ASN A 283 6.00 -2.13 0.06
C ASN A 283 4.61 -1.80 -0.54
N VAL A 284 4.56 -0.88 -1.51
CA VAL A 284 3.35 -0.55 -2.27
C VAL A 284 3.52 -0.98 -3.72
N HIS A 285 2.61 -1.81 -4.20
CA HIS A 285 2.60 -2.30 -5.57
C HIS A 285 1.37 -1.78 -6.30
N PRO A 286 1.49 -0.70 -7.10
CA PRO A 286 0.41 -0.26 -7.95
C PRO A 286 0.26 -1.23 -9.12
N ARG A 287 -0.98 -1.58 -9.41
CA ARG A 287 -1.37 -2.38 -10.57
C ARG A 287 -2.11 -1.47 -11.53
N VAL A 288 -1.74 -1.46 -12.80
CA VAL A 288 -2.44 -0.68 -13.84
C VAL A 288 -3.01 -1.63 -14.87
N THR A 289 -4.30 -1.52 -15.16
CA THR A 289 -4.95 -2.29 -16.23
C THR A 289 -5.54 -1.36 -17.28
N LEU A 290 -5.17 -1.59 -18.53
CA LEU A 290 -5.79 -0.93 -19.68
C LEU A 290 -7.00 -1.73 -20.14
N ILE A 291 -8.16 -1.10 -20.13
CA ILE A 291 -9.40 -1.66 -20.65
C ILE A 291 -9.56 -1.16 -22.09
N PHE A 292 -9.33 -2.03 -23.06
CA PHE A 292 -9.50 -1.70 -24.48
C PHE A 292 -10.99 -1.62 -24.80
N THR A 293 -11.45 -0.44 -25.22
CA THR A 293 -12.88 -0.18 -25.43
C THR A 293 -13.33 -0.60 -26.82
N ASP A 294 -13.18 -1.89 -27.10
CA ASP A 294 -13.55 -2.52 -28.37
C ASP A 294 -15.06 -2.49 -28.64
N THR A 295 -15.89 -2.52 -27.59
CA THR A 295 -17.34 -2.28 -27.69
C THR A 295 -17.66 -0.88 -28.21
N HIS A 296 -16.90 0.14 -27.80
CA HIS A 296 -17.04 1.53 -28.30
C HIS A 296 -16.59 1.63 -29.76
N ALA A 297 -15.51 0.94 -30.11
CA ALA A 297 -15.02 0.91 -31.49
C ALA A 297 -16.04 0.21 -32.42
N ALA A 298 -16.66 -0.87 -31.97
CA ALA A 298 -17.73 -1.55 -32.68
C ALA A 298 -18.97 -0.63 -32.87
N ASN A 299 -19.34 0.15 -31.84
CA ASN A 299 -20.41 1.14 -31.93
C ASN A 299 -20.13 2.19 -33.03
N ASN A 300 -18.87 2.59 -33.18
CA ASN A 300 -18.41 3.52 -34.21
C ASN A 300 -18.16 2.85 -35.58
N ARG A 301 -18.53 1.57 -35.74
CA ARG A 301 -18.36 0.76 -36.96
C ARG A 301 -16.92 0.65 -37.45
N ILE A 302 -15.97 0.72 -36.54
CA ILE A 302 -14.56 0.50 -36.86
C ILE A 302 -14.39 -0.97 -37.28
N PRO A 303 -13.78 -1.27 -38.44
CA PRO A 303 -13.55 -2.65 -38.88
C PRO A 303 -12.77 -3.44 -37.84
N THR A 304 -13.27 -4.63 -37.51
CA THR A 304 -12.72 -5.49 -36.45
C THR A 304 -11.23 -5.77 -36.64
N ASP A 305 -10.79 -6.01 -37.88
CA ASP A 305 -9.37 -6.26 -38.19
C ASP A 305 -8.49 -5.04 -37.90
N ARG A 306 -8.98 -3.83 -38.20
CA ARG A 306 -8.26 -2.57 -37.94
C ARG A 306 -8.11 -2.34 -36.44
N MET A 307 -9.22 -2.46 -35.71
CA MET A 307 -9.26 -2.34 -34.26
C MET A 307 -8.31 -3.35 -33.58
N ASN A 308 -8.36 -4.61 -34.00
CA ASN A 308 -7.53 -5.66 -33.42
C ASN A 308 -6.04 -5.43 -33.70
N ARG A 309 -5.67 -4.99 -34.91
CA ARG A 309 -4.30 -4.59 -35.22
C ARG A 309 -3.82 -3.46 -34.31
N TYR A 310 -4.60 -2.37 -34.20
CA TYR A 310 -4.24 -1.24 -33.35
C TYR A 310 -4.06 -1.66 -31.88
N PHE A 311 -5.05 -2.34 -31.29
CA PHE A 311 -4.95 -2.76 -29.90
C PHE A 311 -3.82 -3.77 -29.67
N SER A 312 -3.47 -4.63 -30.64
CA SER A 312 -2.31 -5.52 -30.52
C SER A 312 -0.99 -4.75 -30.36
N PHE A 313 -0.83 -3.62 -31.07
CA PHE A 313 0.36 -2.76 -30.88
C PHE A 313 0.39 -2.12 -29.50
N ILE A 314 -0.75 -1.64 -29.00
CA ILE A 314 -0.85 -1.02 -27.69
C ILE A 314 -0.65 -2.04 -26.58
N GLU A 315 -1.24 -3.22 -26.70
CA GLU A 315 -1.12 -4.33 -25.75
C GLU A 315 0.34 -4.73 -25.56
N LYS A 316 1.06 -4.95 -26.67
CA LYS A 316 2.50 -5.25 -26.59
C LYS A 316 3.27 -4.18 -25.82
N ALA A 317 3.05 -2.90 -26.14
CA ALA A 317 3.73 -1.78 -25.47
C ALA A 317 3.32 -1.65 -23.99
N ALA A 318 2.07 -1.93 -23.64
CA ALA A 318 1.57 -1.89 -22.27
C ALA A 318 2.17 -3.02 -21.42
N LEU A 319 2.25 -4.24 -21.96
CA LEU A 319 2.87 -5.39 -21.31
C LEU A 319 4.37 -5.17 -21.06
N GLU A 320 5.10 -4.56 -22.01
CA GLU A 320 6.51 -4.17 -21.85
C GLU A 320 6.73 -3.19 -20.68
N LEU A 321 5.70 -2.40 -20.32
CA LEU A 321 5.73 -1.48 -19.17
C LEU A 321 5.21 -2.10 -17.86
N GLY A 322 4.77 -3.37 -17.91
CA GLY A 322 4.22 -4.11 -16.77
C GLY A 322 2.77 -3.75 -16.43
N PHE A 323 1.98 -3.34 -17.43
CA PHE A 323 0.53 -3.15 -17.28
C PHE A 323 -0.22 -4.41 -17.70
N ASP A 324 -1.38 -4.63 -17.10
CA ASP A 324 -2.33 -5.63 -17.60
C ASP A 324 -3.23 -5.03 -18.67
N THR A 325 -3.85 -5.89 -19.46
CA THR A 325 -4.82 -5.51 -20.50
C THR A 325 -6.06 -6.39 -20.42
N VAL A 326 -7.21 -5.85 -20.81
CA VAL A 326 -8.46 -6.61 -20.94
C VAL A 326 -9.35 -5.95 -22.00
N ARG A 327 -10.17 -6.72 -22.72
CA ARG A 327 -11.20 -6.14 -23.60
C ARG A 327 -12.45 -5.78 -22.81
N LEU A 328 -13.08 -4.68 -23.18
CA LEU A 328 -14.34 -4.28 -22.56
C LEU A 328 -15.46 -5.28 -22.88
N SER A 329 -15.42 -5.88 -24.08
CA SER A 329 -16.30 -7.00 -24.44
C SER A 329 -16.17 -8.21 -23.50
N ASP A 330 -14.96 -8.56 -23.03
CA ASP A 330 -14.77 -9.63 -22.06
C ASP A 330 -15.45 -9.30 -20.71
N LEU A 331 -15.37 -8.04 -20.28
CA LEU A 331 -16.02 -7.56 -19.07
C LEU A 331 -17.56 -7.56 -19.21
N TRP A 332 -18.07 -7.28 -20.41
CA TRP A 332 -19.49 -7.42 -20.71
C TRP A 332 -19.94 -8.86 -20.56
N HIS A 333 -19.22 -9.80 -21.17
CA HIS A 333 -19.54 -11.24 -21.10
C HIS A 333 -19.55 -11.76 -19.65
N GLN A 334 -18.62 -11.30 -18.81
CA GLN A 334 -18.57 -11.68 -17.39
C GLN A 334 -19.77 -11.19 -16.56
N THR A 335 -20.36 -10.07 -16.96
CA THR A 335 -21.51 -9.47 -16.23
C THR A 335 -22.85 -9.76 -16.90
N GLY A 336 -22.86 -10.54 -17.99
CA GLY A 336 -24.06 -10.82 -18.79
C GLY A 336 -24.58 -9.59 -19.55
N LEU A 337 -23.73 -8.58 -19.74
CA LEU A 337 -24.07 -7.37 -20.51
C LEU A 337 -23.96 -7.66 -22.01
N GLY A 338 -24.90 -7.12 -22.78
CA GLY A 338 -24.90 -7.21 -24.24
C GLY A 338 -25.75 -6.10 -24.87
N TRP A 339 -25.71 -6.05 -26.21
CA TRP A 339 -26.51 -5.09 -26.98
C TRP A 339 -28.03 -5.15 -26.71
N PRO A 340 -28.67 -6.32 -26.49
CA PRO A 340 -30.07 -6.37 -26.11
C PRO A 340 -30.38 -5.56 -24.84
N GLN A 341 -29.57 -5.71 -23.80
CA GLN A 341 -29.72 -4.98 -22.54
C GLN A 341 -29.51 -3.47 -22.72
N ILE A 342 -28.57 -3.07 -23.58
CA ILE A 342 -28.34 -1.65 -23.90
C ILE A 342 -29.54 -1.05 -24.63
N ASN A 343 -30.12 -1.79 -25.58
CA ASN A 343 -31.30 -1.35 -26.32
C ASN A 343 -32.51 -1.18 -25.39
N GLU A 344 -32.71 -2.07 -24.41
CA GLU A 344 -33.76 -1.91 -23.39
C GLU A 344 -33.60 -0.58 -22.62
N VAL A 345 -32.35 -0.22 -22.28
CA VAL A 345 -32.03 0.99 -21.53
C VAL A 345 -32.26 2.23 -22.36
N MET A 346 -31.84 2.22 -23.63
CA MET A 346 -32.07 3.31 -24.57
C MET A 346 -33.56 3.63 -24.76
N ASN A 347 -34.42 2.61 -24.61
CA ASN A 347 -35.87 2.74 -24.72
C ASN A 347 -36.55 3.10 -23.39
N SER A 348 -35.80 3.24 -22.29
CA SER A 348 -36.35 3.61 -20.99
C SER A 348 -36.61 5.12 -20.87
N GLN A 349 -37.64 5.49 -20.12
CA GLN A 349 -37.95 6.89 -19.82
C GLN A 349 -36.78 7.58 -19.09
N ALA A 350 -36.18 6.91 -18.12
CA ALA A 350 -35.04 7.42 -17.35
C ALA A 350 -33.84 7.76 -18.24
N PHE A 351 -33.58 6.97 -19.28
CA PHE A 351 -32.53 7.29 -20.25
C PHE A 351 -32.91 8.48 -21.12
N SER A 352 -34.16 8.57 -21.59
CA SER A 352 -34.63 9.69 -22.41
C SER A 352 -34.51 11.03 -21.69
N GLU A 353 -34.84 11.06 -20.40
CA GLU A 353 -34.66 12.24 -19.54
C GLU A 353 -33.19 12.64 -19.47
N ARG A 354 -32.29 11.69 -19.13
CA ARG A 354 -30.83 11.95 -19.08
C ARG A 354 -30.23 12.36 -20.42
N TRP A 355 -30.69 11.75 -21.51
CA TRP A 355 -30.22 12.07 -22.86
C TRP A 355 -30.60 13.49 -23.28
N SER A 356 -31.69 14.03 -22.75
CA SER A 356 -32.17 15.37 -23.09
C SER A 356 -31.42 16.49 -22.35
N GLU A 357 -30.48 16.15 -21.45
CA GLU A 357 -29.70 17.11 -20.68
C GLU A 357 -28.61 17.78 -21.52
N GLU A 358 -28.65 19.12 -21.59
CA GLU A 358 -27.59 19.95 -22.18
C GLU A 358 -26.68 20.52 -21.06
N PRO A 359 -25.36 20.71 -21.31
CA PRO A 359 -24.67 20.59 -22.60
C PRO A 359 -24.08 19.20 -22.88
N LEU A 360 -24.42 18.18 -22.09
CA LEU A 360 -23.82 16.84 -22.25
C LEU A 360 -24.19 16.22 -23.59
N ARG A 361 -25.48 16.29 -23.98
CA ARG A 361 -25.97 15.75 -25.25
C ARG A 361 -25.24 16.35 -26.45
N SER A 362 -25.25 17.68 -26.60
CA SER A 362 -24.55 18.35 -27.71
C SER A 362 -23.07 17.96 -27.77
N ARG A 363 -22.37 17.92 -26.63
CA ARG A 363 -20.97 17.49 -26.58
C ARG A 363 -20.76 16.05 -27.04
N LEU A 364 -21.63 15.12 -26.65
CA LEU A 364 -21.53 13.71 -27.07
C LEU A 364 -21.77 13.57 -28.58
N ILE A 365 -22.72 14.32 -29.14
CA ILE A 365 -22.99 14.36 -30.59
C ILE A 365 -21.77 14.88 -31.35
N ASP A 366 -21.18 15.98 -30.88
CA ASP A 366 -19.96 16.56 -31.49
C ASP A 366 -18.78 15.58 -31.46
N GLN A 367 -18.65 14.78 -30.41
CA GLN A 367 -17.62 13.74 -30.32
C GLN A 367 -17.91 12.57 -31.26
N ALA A 368 -19.15 12.11 -31.34
CA ALA A 368 -19.54 11.04 -32.26
C ALA A 368 -19.30 11.44 -33.72
N ALA A 369 -19.58 12.70 -34.09
CA ALA A 369 -19.35 13.21 -35.44
C ALA A 369 -17.89 13.13 -35.89
N LYS A 370 -16.93 13.18 -34.96
CA LYS A 370 -15.48 13.07 -35.25
C LYS A 370 -15.00 11.63 -35.45
N HIS A 371 -15.75 10.66 -34.97
CA HIS A 371 -15.29 9.27 -34.85
C HIS A 371 -16.18 8.25 -35.56
N ALA A 372 -17.37 8.64 -36.00
CA ALA A 372 -18.25 7.78 -36.77
C ALA A 372 -17.71 7.60 -38.20
N GLU A 373 -17.63 6.35 -38.65
CA GLU A 373 -17.40 6.02 -40.06
C GLU A 373 -18.58 6.47 -40.94
N GLN A 374 -18.34 6.69 -42.24
CA GLN A 374 -19.32 7.26 -43.17
C GLN A 374 -20.67 6.49 -43.18
N GLY A 375 -21.79 7.21 -43.14
CA GLY A 375 -23.14 6.65 -43.29
C GLY A 375 -23.93 6.40 -42.00
N PHE A 376 -23.55 7.03 -40.87
CA PHE A 376 -24.31 6.95 -39.62
C PHE A 376 -24.61 8.35 -39.07
N GLN A 377 -25.81 8.56 -38.52
CA GLN A 377 -26.18 9.84 -37.91
C GLN A 377 -25.40 10.02 -36.59
N PRO A 378 -24.67 11.14 -36.40
CA PRO A 378 -23.89 11.36 -35.18
C PRO A 378 -24.71 11.27 -33.89
N GLU A 379 -25.98 11.68 -33.94
CA GLU A 379 -26.89 11.59 -32.80
C GLU A 379 -27.15 10.15 -32.37
N ASP A 380 -27.39 9.24 -33.32
CA ASP A 380 -27.62 7.84 -33.02
C ASP A 380 -26.36 7.19 -32.41
N ALA A 381 -25.17 7.49 -32.92
CA ALA A 381 -23.91 7.01 -32.35
C ALA A 381 -23.69 7.48 -30.93
N ALA A 382 -23.90 8.78 -30.69
CA ALA A 382 -23.75 9.36 -29.38
C ALA A 382 -24.76 8.77 -28.38
N LYS A 383 -25.99 8.48 -28.82
CA LYS A 383 -27.03 7.86 -27.99
C LYS A 383 -26.67 6.43 -27.59
N HIS A 384 -26.24 5.59 -28.54
CA HIS A 384 -25.80 4.21 -28.25
C HIS A 384 -24.56 4.20 -27.36
N TYR A 385 -23.60 5.09 -27.63
CA TYR A 385 -22.39 5.25 -26.81
C TYR A 385 -22.73 5.62 -25.37
N TYR A 386 -23.63 6.60 -25.16
CA TYR A 386 -24.02 7.01 -23.82
C TYR A 386 -24.70 5.87 -23.05
N ALA A 387 -25.59 5.12 -23.69
CA ALA A 387 -26.26 3.99 -23.07
C ALA A 387 -25.28 2.86 -22.71
N ALA A 388 -24.32 2.55 -23.59
CA ALA A 388 -23.26 1.58 -23.32
C ALA A 388 -22.44 2.00 -22.09
N CYS A 389 -21.97 3.26 -22.04
CA CYS A 389 -21.19 3.79 -20.93
C CYS A 389 -21.92 3.70 -19.58
N LEU A 390 -23.23 3.99 -19.52
CA LEU A 390 -24.01 3.92 -18.29
C LEU A 390 -24.09 2.49 -17.71
N HIS A 391 -24.10 1.48 -18.56
CA HIS A 391 -24.13 0.06 -18.16
C HIS A 391 -22.75 -0.46 -17.83
N GLU A 392 -21.77 -0.16 -18.68
CA GLU A 392 -20.36 -0.43 -18.44
C GLU A 392 -19.89 0.12 -17.11
N ALA A 393 -20.39 1.31 -16.73
CA ALA A 393 -19.97 1.95 -15.50
C ALA A 393 -20.25 1.11 -14.26
N LYS A 394 -21.37 0.37 -14.27
CA LYS A 394 -21.74 -0.59 -13.21
C LYS A 394 -20.96 -1.90 -13.35
N ALA A 395 -20.85 -2.44 -14.57
CA ALA A 395 -20.17 -3.69 -14.84
C ALA A 395 -18.69 -3.64 -14.39
N VAL A 396 -17.96 -2.59 -14.78
CA VAL A 396 -16.55 -2.41 -14.39
C VAL A 396 -16.39 -2.27 -12.88
N ALA A 397 -17.26 -1.51 -12.22
CA ALA A 397 -17.21 -1.34 -10.76
C ALA A 397 -17.54 -2.63 -10.00
N GLN A 398 -18.41 -3.49 -10.55
CA GLN A 398 -18.73 -4.80 -9.99
C GLN A 398 -17.54 -5.77 -10.08
N ILE A 399 -16.82 -5.77 -11.21
CA ILE A 399 -15.65 -6.63 -11.42
C ILE A 399 -14.46 -6.14 -10.58
N TYR A 400 -14.29 -4.82 -10.48
CA TYR A 400 -13.14 -4.19 -9.82
C TYR A 400 -13.55 -3.25 -8.67
N PRO A 401 -14.21 -3.75 -7.60
CA PRO A 401 -14.79 -2.91 -6.55
C PRO A 401 -13.75 -2.12 -5.75
N LYS A 402 -12.52 -2.63 -5.66
CA LYS A 402 -11.39 -2.01 -4.93
C LYS A 402 -10.48 -1.16 -5.83
N ALA A 403 -10.75 -1.12 -7.13
CA ALA A 403 -9.95 -0.33 -8.06
C ALA A 403 -10.37 1.15 -8.04
N MET A 404 -9.48 1.97 -8.57
CA MET A 404 -9.70 3.39 -8.87
C MET A 404 -9.62 3.56 -10.38
N PHE A 405 -10.38 4.52 -10.91
CA PHE A 405 -10.36 4.82 -12.34
C PHE A 405 -9.42 5.99 -12.62
N THR A 406 -8.49 5.81 -13.55
CA THR A 406 -7.56 6.84 -13.98
C THR A 406 -7.95 7.29 -15.38
N THR A 407 -8.21 8.60 -15.54
CA THR A 407 -8.76 9.16 -16.78
C THR A 407 -8.04 10.43 -17.21
N TYR A 408 -7.94 10.62 -18.52
CA TYR A 408 -7.47 11.87 -19.13
C TYR A 408 -8.63 12.81 -19.49
N ASN A 409 -9.88 12.35 -19.29
CA ASN A 409 -11.06 13.13 -19.59
C ASN A 409 -11.26 14.23 -18.54
N HIS A 410 -11.92 15.32 -18.94
CA HIS A 410 -12.37 16.35 -18.01
C HIS A 410 -13.46 15.78 -17.08
N PRO A 411 -13.55 16.23 -15.82
CA PRO A 411 -14.60 15.81 -14.86
C PRO A 411 -16.04 15.91 -15.40
N ASP A 412 -16.31 16.83 -16.33
CA ASP A 412 -17.61 16.94 -17.02
C ASP A 412 -18.06 15.64 -17.73
N PHE A 413 -17.14 14.71 -18.01
CA PHE A 413 -17.42 13.40 -18.61
C PHE A 413 -17.47 12.26 -17.57
N ASP A 414 -17.62 12.56 -16.29
CA ASP A 414 -17.69 11.53 -15.24
C ASP A 414 -18.91 10.63 -15.39
N CYS A 415 -20.00 11.14 -15.97
CA CYS A 415 -21.24 10.40 -16.23
C CYS A 415 -21.07 9.20 -17.17
N ILE A 416 -20.00 9.17 -17.99
CA ILE A 416 -19.67 8.09 -18.92
C ILE A 416 -18.46 7.26 -18.48
N SER A 417 -17.94 7.53 -17.28
CA SER A 417 -16.82 6.78 -16.69
C SER A 417 -17.34 5.72 -15.71
N PRO A 418 -16.55 4.70 -15.38
CA PRO A 418 -16.89 3.75 -14.33
C PRO A 418 -17.33 4.37 -13.01
N ASN A 419 -18.23 3.68 -12.30
CA ASN A 419 -18.67 4.03 -10.94
C ASN A 419 -17.58 3.69 -9.91
N LEU A 420 -16.41 4.28 -10.12
CA LEU A 420 -15.22 4.19 -9.30
C LEU A 420 -14.73 5.61 -9.02
N GLU A 421 -13.97 5.75 -7.96
CA GLU A 421 -13.29 6.99 -7.62
C GLU A 421 -12.18 7.26 -8.63
N LYS A 422 -12.01 8.54 -8.97
CA LYS A 422 -11.29 8.94 -10.16
C LYS A 422 -10.01 9.68 -9.82
N PHE A 423 -8.95 9.36 -10.56
CA PHE A 423 -7.76 10.17 -10.71
C PHE A 423 -7.74 10.77 -12.12
N TYR A 424 -7.77 12.09 -12.20
CA TYR A 424 -7.61 12.77 -13.48
C TYR A 424 -6.11 12.92 -13.79
N LEU A 425 -5.70 12.67 -15.02
CA LEU A 425 -4.33 12.88 -15.48
C LEU A 425 -4.29 14.09 -16.38
N THR A 426 -3.35 14.99 -16.14
CA THR A 426 -3.18 16.16 -17.01
C THR A 426 -2.37 15.84 -18.23
N SER A 427 -2.54 16.65 -19.26
CA SER A 427 -1.71 16.59 -20.44
C SER A 427 -0.29 17.14 -20.23
N PHE A 428 0.60 16.93 -21.21
CA PHE A 428 1.97 17.45 -21.19
C PHE A 428 2.00 18.99 -21.37
N LYS A 429 0.91 19.60 -21.84
CA LYS A 429 0.75 21.06 -21.97
C LYS A 429 -0.56 21.52 -21.34
N GLU A 430 -0.48 22.51 -20.46
CA GLU A 430 -1.64 23.11 -19.83
C GLU A 430 -2.75 23.46 -20.86
N GLY A 431 -3.94 22.88 -20.70
CA GLY A 431 -5.08 23.11 -21.63
C GLY A 431 -5.20 22.16 -22.83
N THR A 432 -4.28 21.20 -23.03
CA THR A 432 -4.44 20.12 -24.03
C THR A 432 -4.96 18.84 -23.36
N SER A 433 -5.49 17.85 -24.07
CA SER A 433 -5.69 16.50 -23.52
C SER A 433 -4.63 15.57 -24.12
N ILE A 434 -3.96 14.73 -23.31
CA ILE A 434 -3.16 13.62 -23.86
C ILE A 434 -4.12 12.47 -24.12
N LYS A 435 -5.06 12.64 -25.05
CA LYS A 435 -5.49 11.51 -25.85
C LYS A 435 -5.65 11.95 -27.31
N PRO A 436 -5.03 11.22 -28.25
CA PRO A 436 -4.93 11.59 -29.66
C PRO A 436 -6.27 11.75 -30.40
N TRP A 437 -7.40 11.29 -29.85
CA TRP A 437 -8.72 11.41 -30.49
C TRP A 437 -9.32 12.82 -30.39
N PHE A 438 -8.90 13.63 -29.41
CA PHE A 438 -9.36 15.01 -29.25
C PHE A 438 -8.45 16.03 -29.96
N TYR A 439 -7.39 15.57 -30.63
CA TYR A 439 -6.41 16.40 -31.30
C TYR A 439 -6.64 16.40 -32.81
N GLU A 440 -7.74 17.04 -33.22
CA GLU A 440 -7.78 17.75 -34.50
C GLU A 440 -8.24 19.18 -34.20
N ALA A 441 -7.28 20.08 -34.14
CA ALA A 441 -7.42 21.51 -34.37
C ALA A 441 -6.10 22.02 -34.95
#